data_AF-A0A7I4Y0S1-F1
#
_entry.id   AF-A0A7I4Y0S1-F1
#
_cell.length_a   1.000
_cell.length_b   1.000
_cell.length_c   1.000
_cell.angle_alpha   90.00
_cell.angle_beta   90.00
_cell.angle_gamma   90.00
#
_symmetry.space_group_name_H-M   'P 1'
#
loop_
_entity.id
_entity.type
_entity.pdbx_description
1 polymer ?
#
loop_
_entity_poly.entity_id
_entity_poly.type
_entity_poly.pdbx_seq_one_letter_code
_entity_poly.pdbx_strand_id
1 'polypeptide(L)'
;MLLIFAIICIVITKGVDAQIMDLNCTEMVAGVAKYSQSAVNCNNKISDAACLTIYTQAVAAGGGDERNEKCAGNPVNPQLVQAAIDICPKTCGYCCLTPAFMCENKLQPRVPCSSVTEDMCENAYWKPILEEDCPKTCGLCTAGSCVDEAPGCGLDNAFICQSKNLQSFVQKYCKKTCGLCSSTTTTTTVPPMNPMTPGAGGAGAACGMNPNCQTWARNGFCTSTFYSQAQKRQYCGRACGLC
;
A
#
# COMPACT_ATOMS: atom_id res chain seq x y z
N MET A 1 -65.50 -5.28 39.96
CA MET A 1 -64.19 -4.90 40.53
C MET A 1 -63.32 -6.15 40.58
N LEU A 2 -62.54 -6.42 39.53
CA LEU A 2 -61.39 -7.34 39.60
C LEU A 2 -60.48 -7.03 38.39
N LEU A 3 -59.38 -6.36 38.66
CA LEU A 3 -58.32 -5.98 37.73
C LEU A 3 -57.48 -7.23 37.40
N ILE A 4 -57.39 -7.60 36.12
CA ILE A 4 -56.38 -8.55 35.63
C ILE A 4 -55.17 -7.71 35.21
N PHE A 5 -54.13 -7.73 36.05
CA PHE A 5 -52.84 -7.11 35.76
C PHE A 5 -52.10 -7.92 34.68
N ALA A 6 -51.98 -7.36 33.49
CA ALA A 6 -51.07 -7.86 32.46
C ALA A 6 -49.62 -7.49 32.86
N ILE A 7 -48.86 -8.48 33.33
CA ILE A 7 -47.42 -8.33 33.58
C ILE A 7 -46.73 -8.40 32.20
N ILE A 8 -46.47 -7.22 31.61
CA ILE A 8 -45.57 -7.10 30.47
C ILE A 8 -44.14 -7.23 31.01
N CYS A 9 -43.57 -8.44 30.91
CA CYS A 9 -42.14 -8.64 31.07
C CYS A 9 -41.42 -7.96 29.90
N ILE A 10 -41.07 -6.68 30.06
CA ILE A 10 -40.08 -6.02 29.21
C ILE A 10 -38.73 -6.67 29.54
N VAL A 11 -38.37 -7.72 28.81
CA VAL A 11 -37.01 -8.21 28.77
C VAL A 11 -36.19 -7.10 28.10
N ILE A 12 -35.61 -6.23 28.91
CA ILE A 12 -34.54 -5.33 28.47
C ILE A 12 -33.35 -6.25 28.21
N THR A 13 -33.28 -6.84 27.02
CA THR A 13 -32.02 -7.34 26.50
C THR A 13 -31.14 -6.11 26.39
N LYS A 14 -30.27 -5.89 27.39
CA LYS A 14 -29.10 -5.07 27.18
C LYS A 14 -28.29 -5.82 26.14
N GLY A 15 -28.53 -5.52 24.88
CA GLY A 15 -27.52 -5.73 23.85
C GLY A 15 -26.32 -4.96 24.37
N VAL A 16 -25.36 -5.68 24.93
CA VAL A 16 -24.01 -5.16 24.99
C VAL A 16 -23.67 -5.08 23.51
N ASP A 17 -23.78 -3.89 22.91
CA ASP A 17 -23.25 -3.68 21.58
C ASP A 17 -21.83 -4.24 21.64
N ALA A 18 -21.57 -5.30 20.88
CA ALA A 18 -20.27 -5.94 20.85
C ALA A 18 -19.31 -4.92 20.22
N GLN A 19 -18.71 -4.08 21.06
CA GLN A 19 -17.81 -3.04 20.61
C GLN A 19 -16.49 -3.70 20.21
N ILE A 20 -15.95 -3.29 19.06
CA ILE A 20 -14.60 -3.63 18.64
C ILE A 20 -13.62 -3.10 19.68
N MET A 21 -12.92 -4.00 20.36
CA MET A 21 -11.83 -3.75 21.29
C MET A 21 -10.51 -3.56 20.53
N ASP A 22 -10.28 -4.36 19.48
CA ASP A 22 -9.12 -4.20 18.61
C ASP A 22 -9.38 -3.18 17.49
N LEU A 23 -9.06 -1.92 17.77
CA LEU A 23 -9.29 -0.79 16.88
C LEU A 23 -8.36 -0.74 15.65
N ASN A 24 -7.46 -1.71 15.46
CA ASN A 24 -6.64 -1.77 14.25
C ASN A 24 -7.52 -1.79 12.99
N CYS A 25 -7.13 -1.05 11.96
CA CYS A 25 -7.85 -0.90 10.68
C CYS A 25 -9.31 -0.42 10.80
N THR A 26 -9.70 0.22 11.91
CA THR A 26 -11.04 0.80 12.10
C THR A 26 -11.10 2.29 11.78
N GLU A 27 -12.32 2.77 11.56
CA GLU A 27 -12.69 4.18 11.44
C GLU A 27 -13.94 4.46 12.29
N MET A 28 -14.09 5.70 12.77
CA MET A 28 -15.24 6.10 13.57
C MET A 28 -16.36 6.60 12.66
N VAL A 29 -17.46 5.87 12.60
CA VAL A 29 -18.65 6.24 11.82
C VAL A 29 -19.79 6.52 12.79
N ALA A 30 -20.20 7.79 12.88
CA ALA A 30 -21.23 8.24 13.82
C ALA A 30 -20.95 7.86 15.29
N GLY A 31 -19.68 7.89 15.70
CA GLY A 31 -19.25 7.58 17.07
C GLY A 31 -19.09 6.09 17.38
N VAL A 32 -19.28 5.21 16.39
CA VAL A 32 -19.08 3.76 16.53
C VAL A 32 -17.89 3.32 15.68
N ALA A 33 -16.99 2.52 16.26
CA ALA A 33 -15.88 1.93 15.52
C ALA A 33 -16.41 0.93 14.50
N LYS A 34 -15.96 1.06 13.25
CA LYS A 34 -16.25 0.13 12.16
C LYS A 34 -14.97 -0.19 11.42
N TYR A 35 -14.86 -1.39 10.85
CA TYR A 35 -13.71 -1.69 9.99
C TYR A 35 -13.73 -0.82 8.75
N SER A 36 -12.61 -0.13 8.49
CA SER A 36 -12.45 0.68 7.28
C SER A 36 -12.29 -0.21 6.05
N GLN A 37 -12.36 0.38 4.85
CA GLN A 37 -12.06 -0.35 3.63
C GLN A 37 -10.62 -0.93 3.64
N SER A 38 -9.69 -0.27 4.34
CA SER A 38 -8.31 -0.74 4.48
C SER A 38 -8.16 -2.01 5.32
N ALA A 39 -9.20 -2.44 6.05
CA ALA A 39 -9.18 -3.71 6.76
C ALA A 39 -9.19 -4.91 5.80
N VAL A 40 -9.77 -4.75 4.60
CA VAL A 40 -10.09 -5.87 3.68
C VAL A 40 -9.64 -5.64 2.24
N ASN A 41 -8.87 -4.59 1.96
CA ASN A 41 -8.43 -4.21 0.61
C ASN A 41 -7.20 -4.99 0.09
N CYS A 42 -6.88 -6.13 0.69
CA CYS A 42 -5.81 -7.01 0.27
C CYS A 42 -6.34 -8.44 0.08
N ASN A 43 -5.49 -9.32 -0.46
CA ASN A 43 -5.78 -10.75 -0.55
C ASN A 43 -5.13 -11.51 0.60
N ASN A 44 -5.80 -12.59 1.03
CA ASN A 44 -5.19 -13.59 1.90
C ASN A 44 -4.03 -14.29 1.15
N LYS A 45 -3.04 -14.83 1.89
CA LYS A 45 -1.96 -15.62 1.27
C LYS A 45 -2.40 -17.03 0.88
N ILE A 46 -3.45 -17.53 1.52
CA ILE A 46 -4.16 -18.75 1.15
C ILE A 46 -5.59 -18.40 0.73
N SER A 47 -6.33 -19.36 0.16
CA SER A 47 -7.71 -19.10 -0.29
C SER A 47 -8.62 -18.60 0.83
N ASP A 48 -9.60 -17.76 0.50
CA ASP A 48 -10.61 -17.26 1.45
C ASP A 48 -11.32 -18.41 2.19
N ALA A 49 -11.61 -19.53 1.49
CA ALA A 49 -12.20 -20.73 2.09
C ALA A 49 -11.28 -21.42 3.12
N ALA A 50 -9.97 -21.48 2.85
CA ALA A 50 -9.01 -22.04 3.80
C ALA A 50 -8.87 -21.12 5.03
N CYS A 51 -8.84 -19.80 4.84
CA CYS A 51 -8.86 -18.86 5.95
C CYS A 51 -10.14 -18.98 6.78
N LEU A 52 -11.32 -19.13 6.15
CA LEU A 52 -12.58 -19.35 6.85
C LEU A 52 -12.59 -20.68 7.63
N THR A 53 -11.87 -21.71 7.17
CA THR A 53 -11.71 -22.96 7.93
C THR A 53 -10.94 -22.72 9.24
N ILE A 54 -9.93 -21.83 9.21
CA ILE A 54 -9.10 -21.50 10.38
C ILE A 54 -9.85 -20.55 11.32
N TYR A 55 -10.33 -19.42 10.79
CA TYR A 55 -10.84 -18.28 11.54
C TYR A 55 -12.36 -18.22 11.66
N THR A 56 -13.10 -19.08 10.96
CA THR A 56 -14.58 -19.27 11.05
C THR A 56 -15.48 -18.09 10.69
N GLN A 57 -14.98 -16.85 10.77
CA GLN A 57 -15.69 -15.63 10.41
C GLN A 57 -14.70 -14.65 9.77
N ALA A 58 -15.12 -14.05 8.66
CA ALA A 58 -14.36 -13.00 8.01
C ALA A 58 -14.85 -11.62 8.48
N VAL A 59 -13.90 -10.71 8.66
CA VAL A 59 -14.17 -9.27 8.83
C VAL A 59 -14.68 -8.68 7.51
N ALA A 60 -15.63 -7.75 7.61
CA ALA A 60 -16.13 -6.98 6.49
C ALA A 60 -15.95 -5.47 6.73
N ALA A 61 -15.64 -4.72 5.67
CA ALA A 61 -15.66 -3.25 5.73
C ALA A 61 -17.05 -2.75 6.15
N GLY A 62 -17.09 -1.75 7.02
CA GLY A 62 -18.30 -1.24 7.66
C GLY A 62 -18.88 -2.16 8.76
N GLY A 63 -18.28 -3.34 8.99
CA GLY A 63 -18.66 -4.24 10.07
C GLY A 63 -18.28 -3.67 11.44
N GLY A 64 -19.11 -3.99 12.45
CA GLY A 64 -18.94 -3.56 13.83
C GLY A 64 -18.72 -4.70 14.83
N ASP A 65 -18.72 -5.95 14.37
CA ASP A 65 -18.47 -7.11 15.22
C ASP A 65 -16.98 -7.25 15.51
N GLU A 66 -16.62 -7.71 16.70
CA GLU A 66 -15.22 -8.03 17.02
C GLU A 66 -14.66 -9.11 16.07
N ARG A 67 -13.35 -9.06 15.82
CA ARG A 67 -12.67 -10.13 15.06
C ARG A 67 -12.88 -11.47 15.75
N ASN A 68 -12.77 -12.54 14.96
CA ASN A 68 -12.68 -13.86 15.56
C ASN A 68 -11.53 -13.91 16.58
N GLU A 69 -11.75 -14.54 17.73
CA GLU A 69 -10.74 -14.68 18.79
C GLU A 69 -9.45 -15.34 18.29
N LYS A 70 -9.49 -16.15 17.22
CA LYS A 70 -8.29 -16.73 16.61
C LYS A 70 -7.48 -15.73 15.80
N CYS A 71 -8.03 -14.58 15.41
CA CYS A 71 -7.29 -13.52 14.71
C CYS A 71 -6.40 -12.73 15.67
N ALA A 72 -6.90 -12.40 16.85
CA ALA A 72 -6.23 -11.49 17.78
C ALA A 72 -5.93 -12.10 19.15
N GLY A 73 -6.75 -13.03 19.63
CA GLY A 73 -6.77 -13.52 21.01
C GLY A 73 -7.66 -12.66 21.90
N ASN A 74 -8.08 -13.23 23.03
CA ASN A 74 -8.71 -12.49 24.12
C ASN A 74 -8.08 -12.90 25.47
N PRO A 75 -7.13 -12.12 26.02
CA PRO A 75 -6.66 -10.81 25.55
C PRO A 75 -5.83 -10.90 24.26
N VAL A 76 -5.61 -9.75 23.61
CA VAL A 76 -4.84 -9.67 22.35
C VAL A 76 -3.43 -10.24 22.54
N ASN A 77 -3.07 -11.19 21.68
CA ASN A 77 -1.77 -11.83 21.58
C ASN A 77 -1.05 -11.34 20.31
N PRO A 78 0.07 -10.60 20.43
CA PRO A 78 0.79 -10.06 19.28
C PRO A 78 1.27 -11.11 18.27
N GLN A 79 1.62 -12.32 18.72
CA GLN A 79 2.05 -13.39 17.82
C GLN A 79 0.88 -13.92 16.97
N LEU A 80 -0.32 -13.96 17.55
CA LEU A 80 -1.52 -14.37 16.85
C LEU A 80 -1.95 -13.33 15.82
N VAL A 81 -1.89 -12.05 16.19
CA VAL A 81 -2.09 -10.91 15.28
C VAL A 81 -1.10 -10.99 14.12
N GLN A 82 0.18 -11.23 14.39
CA GLN A 82 1.20 -11.34 13.34
C GLN A 82 0.92 -12.52 12.39
N ALA A 83 0.55 -13.70 12.93
CA ALA A 83 0.16 -14.84 12.11
C ALA A 83 -1.08 -14.53 11.24
N ALA A 84 -2.05 -13.80 11.78
CA ALA A 84 -3.22 -13.34 11.03
C ALA A 84 -2.85 -12.37 9.90
N ILE A 85 -1.94 -11.42 10.15
CA ILE A 85 -1.39 -10.51 9.14
C ILE A 85 -0.67 -11.29 8.03
N ASP A 86 0.12 -12.29 8.39
CA ASP A 86 0.97 -13.00 7.44
C ASP A 86 0.22 -14.01 6.58
N ILE A 87 -0.85 -14.63 7.10
CA ILE A 87 -1.54 -15.75 6.44
C ILE A 87 -2.91 -15.32 5.88
N CYS A 88 -3.73 -14.67 6.70
CA CYS A 88 -5.13 -14.37 6.37
C CYS A 88 -5.52 -12.91 6.71
N PRO A 89 -4.77 -11.90 6.23
CA PRO A 89 -4.98 -10.51 6.62
C PRO A 89 -6.35 -9.98 6.20
N LYS A 90 -6.89 -10.41 5.06
CA LYS A 90 -8.24 -10.01 4.61
C LYS A 90 -9.32 -10.59 5.51
N THR A 91 -9.24 -11.90 5.80
CA THR A 91 -10.22 -12.60 6.65
C THR A 91 -10.23 -12.02 8.06
N CYS A 92 -9.06 -11.73 8.61
CA CYS A 92 -8.93 -11.14 9.93
C CYS A 92 -9.01 -9.60 9.95
N GLY A 93 -9.25 -8.94 8.82
CA GLY A 93 -9.41 -7.48 8.82
C GLY A 93 -8.14 -6.70 9.16
N TYR A 94 -6.96 -7.23 8.82
CA TYR A 94 -5.65 -6.65 9.08
C TYR A 94 -4.91 -6.21 7.80
N CYS A 95 -5.59 -6.05 6.66
CA CYS A 95 -4.92 -5.61 5.43
C CYS A 95 -4.12 -4.32 5.62
N CYS A 96 -4.62 -3.35 6.39
CA CYS A 96 -3.93 -2.09 6.67
C CYS A 96 -2.58 -2.26 7.42
N LEU A 97 -2.37 -3.42 8.05
CA LEU A 97 -1.15 -3.80 8.76
C LEU A 97 -0.25 -4.73 7.93
N THR A 98 -0.58 -4.97 6.66
CA THR A 98 0.33 -5.70 5.77
C THR A 98 1.34 -4.74 5.15
N PRO A 99 2.61 -5.13 4.94
CA PRO A 99 3.64 -4.22 4.41
C PRO A 99 3.23 -3.50 3.12
N ALA A 100 2.52 -4.18 2.24
CA ALA A 100 2.01 -3.63 0.98
C ALA A 100 1.05 -2.45 1.18
N PHE A 101 0.33 -2.37 2.30
CA PHE A 101 -0.70 -1.37 2.59
C PHE A 101 -0.36 -0.47 3.80
N MET A 102 0.76 -0.73 4.49
CA MET A 102 1.24 0.02 5.66
C MET A 102 1.96 1.32 5.28
N CYS A 103 1.25 2.26 4.66
CA CYS A 103 1.70 3.62 4.45
C CYS A 103 0.50 4.55 4.26
N GLU A 104 0.75 5.82 3.94
CA GLU A 104 -0.30 6.77 3.59
C GLU A 104 -0.29 7.12 2.11
N ASN A 105 -1.47 7.40 1.58
CA ASN A 105 -1.60 8.06 0.30
C ASN A 105 -1.12 9.52 0.41
N LYS A 106 -0.76 10.11 -0.72
CA LYS A 106 -0.42 11.53 -0.79
C LYS A 106 -1.65 12.37 -0.41
N LEU A 107 -1.42 13.46 0.33
CA LEU A 107 -2.52 14.38 0.73
C LEU A 107 -3.18 15.05 -0.49
N GLN A 108 -2.38 15.30 -1.54
CA GLN A 108 -2.84 15.89 -2.80
C GLN A 108 -2.35 15.01 -3.97
N PRO A 109 -3.06 13.90 -4.23
CA PRO A 109 -2.72 13.01 -5.33
C PRO A 109 -3.20 13.60 -6.66
N ARG A 110 -2.56 13.24 -7.77
CA ARG A 110 -3.01 13.66 -9.13
C ARG A 110 -4.35 13.01 -9.50
N VAL A 111 -4.63 11.85 -8.93
CA VAL A 111 -5.88 11.11 -9.04
C VAL A 111 -6.48 10.93 -7.65
N PRO A 112 -7.78 11.18 -7.44
CA PRO A 112 -8.39 10.94 -6.14
C PRO A 112 -8.26 9.46 -5.74
N CYS A 113 -7.53 9.15 -4.67
CA CYS A 113 -7.31 7.76 -4.26
C CYS A 113 -8.59 7.02 -3.84
N SER A 114 -9.69 7.75 -3.57
CA SER A 114 -11.01 7.18 -3.32
C SER A 114 -11.72 6.68 -4.58
N SER A 115 -11.30 7.11 -5.78
CA SER A 115 -11.87 6.66 -7.06
C SER A 115 -11.00 5.62 -7.77
N VAL A 116 -9.86 5.25 -7.19
CA VAL A 116 -8.95 4.25 -7.76
C VAL A 116 -9.54 2.85 -7.54
N THR A 117 -9.64 2.08 -8.62
CA THR A 117 -10.07 0.67 -8.58
C THR A 117 -8.87 -0.27 -8.58
N GLU A 118 -9.10 -1.52 -8.20
CA GLU A 118 -8.07 -2.57 -8.23
C GLU A 118 -7.47 -2.74 -9.64
N ASP A 119 -8.30 -2.74 -10.69
CA ASP A 119 -7.84 -2.81 -12.08
C ASP A 119 -6.89 -1.66 -12.44
N MET A 120 -7.07 -0.47 -11.86
CA MET A 120 -6.15 0.64 -12.05
C MET A 120 -4.81 0.39 -11.34
N CYS A 121 -4.83 -0.23 -10.16
CA CYS A 121 -3.62 -0.60 -9.42
C CYS A 121 -2.77 -1.66 -10.15
N GLU A 122 -3.42 -2.60 -10.84
CA GLU A 122 -2.76 -3.62 -11.65
C GLU A 122 -2.34 -3.13 -13.04
N ASN A 123 -2.95 -2.05 -13.54
CA ASN A 123 -2.67 -1.51 -14.85
C ASN A 123 -1.25 -0.90 -14.93
N ALA A 124 -0.43 -1.41 -15.86
CA ALA A 124 0.96 -0.99 -16.02
C ALA A 124 1.15 0.51 -16.33
N TYR A 125 0.17 1.19 -16.93
CA TYR A 125 0.23 2.63 -17.21
C TYR A 125 -0.07 3.46 -15.96
N TRP A 126 -0.99 3.02 -15.12
CA TRP A 126 -1.39 3.72 -13.89
C TRP A 126 -0.45 3.45 -12.73
N LYS A 127 0.14 2.25 -12.66
CA LYS A 127 1.00 1.81 -11.57
C LYS A 127 2.08 2.81 -11.15
N PRO A 128 2.85 3.46 -12.05
CA PRO A 128 3.84 4.46 -11.63
C PRO A 128 3.23 5.70 -10.97
N ILE A 129 2.05 6.12 -11.40
CA ILE A 129 1.33 7.28 -10.81
C ILE A 129 0.75 6.88 -9.46
N LEU A 130 0.13 5.71 -9.38
CA LEU A 130 -0.53 5.21 -8.17
C LEU A 130 0.47 4.77 -7.10
N GLU A 131 1.67 4.33 -7.46
CA GLU A 131 2.77 4.08 -6.53
C GLU A 131 3.21 5.37 -5.81
N GLU A 132 3.25 6.51 -6.51
CA GLU A 132 3.60 7.81 -5.92
C GLU A 132 2.44 8.42 -5.14
N ASP A 133 1.23 8.41 -5.73
CA ASP A 133 0.11 9.20 -5.25
C ASP A 133 -0.85 8.40 -4.34
N CYS A 134 -1.08 7.12 -4.64
CA CYS A 134 -2.04 6.27 -3.95
C CYS A 134 -1.48 4.90 -3.48
N PRO A 135 -0.27 4.83 -2.89
CA PRO A 135 0.36 3.56 -2.57
C PRO A 135 -0.41 2.73 -1.54
N LYS A 136 -1.07 3.37 -0.56
CA LYS A 136 -1.91 2.69 0.43
C LYS A 136 -3.14 2.07 -0.22
N THR A 137 -3.80 2.79 -1.14
CA THR A 137 -4.99 2.26 -1.82
C THR A 137 -4.64 1.02 -2.64
N CYS A 138 -3.50 1.05 -3.34
CA CYS A 138 -3.11 0.00 -4.29
C CYS A 138 -2.22 -1.11 -3.74
N GLY A 139 -1.89 -1.12 -2.45
CA GLY A 139 -0.96 -2.12 -1.92
C GLY A 139 0.46 -1.96 -2.46
N LEU A 140 0.88 -0.72 -2.77
CA LEU A 140 2.19 -0.39 -3.35
C LEU A 140 3.11 0.28 -2.34
N CYS A 141 2.84 0.17 -1.03
CA CYS A 141 3.71 0.74 0.00
C CYS A 141 5.11 0.14 0.02
N THR A 142 5.30 -1.06 -0.54
CA THR A 142 6.61 -1.69 -0.74
C THR A 142 7.08 -1.64 -2.20
N ALA A 143 6.40 -0.90 -3.06
CA ALA A 143 6.89 -0.65 -4.41
C ALA A 143 7.91 0.49 -4.40
N GLY A 144 8.87 0.42 -5.32
CA GLY A 144 9.94 1.40 -5.49
C GLY A 144 11.26 1.03 -4.82
N SER A 145 12.28 1.84 -5.07
CA SER A 145 13.65 1.62 -4.54
C SER A 145 13.84 2.10 -3.10
N CYS A 146 12.84 2.73 -2.51
CA CYS A 146 12.88 3.21 -1.14
C CYS A 146 11.76 2.60 -0.29
N VAL A 147 12.10 1.48 0.35
CA VAL A 147 11.21 0.73 1.23
C VAL A 147 11.90 0.50 2.57
N ASP A 148 11.10 0.19 3.58
CA ASP A 148 11.62 -0.36 4.82
C ASP A 148 11.81 -1.87 4.63
N GLU A 149 13.04 -2.33 4.86
CA GLU A 149 13.43 -3.74 4.72
C GLU A 149 13.27 -4.50 6.06
N ALA A 150 13.24 -3.80 7.20
CA ALA A 150 13.05 -4.44 8.52
C ALA A 150 11.60 -4.36 9.01
N PRO A 151 11.07 -5.44 9.60
CA PRO A 151 9.82 -5.37 10.36
C PRO A 151 10.01 -4.46 11.58
N GLY A 152 8.99 -3.66 11.90
CA GLY A 152 8.98 -2.80 13.09
C GLY A 152 9.60 -1.41 12.93
N CYS A 153 9.97 -0.98 11.71
CA CYS A 153 10.42 0.40 11.49
C CYS A 153 9.39 1.45 11.93
N GLY A 154 8.09 1.13 11.85
CA GLY A 154 6.99 1.99 12.29
C GLY A 154 6.56 1.83 13.75
N LEU A 155 7.15 0.91 14.51
CA LEU A 155 6.88 0.78 15.94
C LEU A 155 7.73 1.83 16.69
N ASP A 156 7.13 2.53 17.65
CA ASP A 156 7.73 3.61 18.46
C ASP A 156 8.10 4.91 17.74
N ASN A 157 7.17 5.46 16.94
CA ASN A 157 7.12 6.88 16.53
C ASN A 157 8.47 7.47 16.07
N ALA A 158 9.18 6.78 15.18
CA ALA A 158 10.43 7.28 14.61
C ALA A 158 11.56 7.59 15.64
N PHE A 159 11.49 7.09 16.88
CA PHE A 159 12.60 7.27 17.84
C PHE A 159 13.88 6.61 17.35
N ILE A 160 13.76 5.45 16.68
CA ILE A 160 14.87 4.78 16.00
C ILE A 160 15.52 5.70 14.96
N CYS A 161 14.75 6.55 14.28
CA CYS A 161 15.22 7.50 13.28
C CYS A 161 16.06 8.64 13.88
N GLN A 162 15.88 8.94 15.16
CA GLN A 162 16.62 10.00 15.86
C GLN A 162 17.87 9.48 16.58
N SER A 163 17.98 8.16 16.77
CA SER A 163 19.11 7.52 17.46
C SER A 163 20.36 7.53 16.58
N LYS A 164 21.40 8.25 17.02
CA LYS A 164 22.71 8.29 16.34
C LYS A 164 23.35 6.90 16.21
N ASN A 165 23.13 6.03 17.19
CA ASN A 165 23.70 4.67 17.22
C ASN A 165 23.02 3.73 16.23
N LEU A 166 21.81 4.08 15.75
CA LEU A 166 21.02 3.28 14.82
C LEU A 166 20.95 3.92 13.42
N GLN A 167 21.72 4.99 13.16
CA GLN A 167 21.70 5.64 11.85
C GLN A 167 22.00 4.69 10.70
N SER A 168 23.00 3.82 10.82
CA SER A 168 23.34 2.86 9.77
C SER A 168 22.24 1.81 9.57
N PHE A 169 21.60 1.38 10.66
CA PHE A 169 20.44 0.49 10.62
C PHE A 169 19.26 1.15 9.92
N VAL A 170 18.93 2.39 10.29
CA VAL A 170 17.83 3.16 9.72
C VAL A 170 18.06 3.50 8.24
N GLN A 171 19.28 3.91 7.88
CA GLN A 171 19.67 4.18 6.50
C GLN A 171 19.59 2.95 5.61
N LYS A 172 19.72 1.75 6.17
CA LYS A 172 19.65 0.51 5.41
C LYS A 172 18.23 -0.08 5.40
N TYR A 173 17.59 -0.15 6.56
CA TYR A 173 16.40 -0.97 6.75
C TYR A 173 15.12 -0.20 7.06
N CYS A 174 15.19 1.09 7.41
CA CYS A 174 14.02 1.92 7.74
C CYS A 174 13.98 3.24 6.94
N LYS A 175 14.44 3.19 5.68
CA LYS A 175 14.62 4.37 4.82
C LYS A 175 13.33 5.15 4.62
N LYS A 176 12.21 4.46 4.44
CA LYS A 176 10.91 5.06 4.18
C LYS A 176 10.32 5.65 5.46
N THR A 177 10.24 4.86 6.53
CA THR A 177 9.71 5.35 7.81
C THR A 177 10.51 6.54 8.35
N CYS A 178 11.83 6.54 8.18
CA CYS A 178 12.69 7.61 8.68
C CYS A 178 12.90 8.76 7.69
N GLY A 179 12.13 8.85 6.61
CA GLY A 179 12.16 9.97 5.67
C GLY A 179 13.46 10.10 4.87
N LEU A 180 14.25 9.04 4.77
CA LEU A 180 15.54 9.00 4.09
C LEU A 180 15.43 8.72 2.58
N CYS A 181 14.22 8.53 2.06
CA CYS A 181 13.97 8.36 0.62
C CYS A 181 14.40 9.56 -0.24
N SER A 182 14.56 10.74 0.36
CA SER A 182 15.08 11.94 -0.32
C SER A 182 16.60 12.07 -0.21
N SER A 183 17.28 11.19 0.53
CA SER A 183 18.73 11.19 0.74
C SER A 183 19.44 10.23 -0.21
N THR A 184 19.18 10.33 -1.52
CA THR A 184 20.23 10.04 -2.50
C THR A 184 21.22 11.19 -2.46
N THR A 185 22.00 11.26 -1.38
CA THR A 185 23.30 11.91 -1.47
C THR A 185 24.08 11.04 -2.41
N THR A 186 24.26 11.55 -3.63
CA THR A 186 25.23 11.10 -4.60
C THR A 186 26.61 11.18 -3.95
N THR A 187 26.98 10.19 -3.15
CA THR A 187 28.37 9.97 -2.77
C THR A 187 29.00 9.20 -3.91
N THR A 188 29.32 9.95 -4.97
CA THR A 188 30.21 9.54 -6.04
C THR A 188 31.59 9.30 -5.42
N THR A 189 31.82 8.12 -4.87
CA THR A 189 33.17 7.53 -4.86
C THR A 189 33.11 6.32 -5.78
N VAL A 190 33.38 6.61 -7.06
CA VAL A 190 33.62 5.62 -8.11
C VAL A 190 35.08 5.18 -8.00
N PRO A 191 35.38 3.90 -7.75
CA PRO A 191 36.53 3.24 -8.34
C PRO A 191 36.14 2.70 -9.73
N PRO A 192 37.05 2.71 -10.72
CA PRO A 192 36.72 2.41 -12.09
C PRO A 192 36.60 0.90 -12.29
N MET A 193 35.48 0.41 -12.80
CA MET A 193 35.45 -0.86 -13.54
C MET A 193 34.69 -0.69 -14.85
N ASN A 194 35.33 -1.29 -15.86
CA ASN A 194 35.26 -1.03 -17.28
C ASN A 194 33.94 -1.48 -17.96
N PRO A 195 33.72 -1.04 -19.21
CA PRO A 195 32.49 -1.26 -19.97
C PRO A 195 32.42 -2.69 -20.52
N MET A 196 31.22 -3.31 -20.44
CA MET A 196 30.93 -4.51 -21.20
C MET A 196 30.13 -4.17 -22.46
N THR A 197 30.69 -4.63 -23.56
CA THR A 197 30.50 -4.29 -24.97
C THR A 197 29.23 -4.90 -25.61
N PRO A 198 28.89 -4.52 -26.86
CA PRO A 198 27.55 -4.56 -27.43
C PRO A 198 27.18 -5.87 -28.15
N GLY A 199 25.91 -6.24 -28.05
CA GLY A 199 25.27 -7.23 -28.93
C GLY A 199 24.64 -6.54 -30.15
N ALA A 200 25.17 -6.87 -31.32
CA ALA A 200 24.80 -6.37 -32.63
C ALA A 200 23.49 -6.94 -33.17
N GLY A 201 22.86 -6.19 -34.08
CA GLY A 201 22.02 -6.76 -35.15
C GLY A 201 20.67 -6.07 -35.33
N GLY A 202 20.53 -5.31 -36.42
CA GLY A 202 19.20 -4.96 -36.96
C GLY A 202 19.07 -3.53 -37.46
N ALA A 203 19.51 -3.30 -38.69
CA ALA A 203 19.17 -2.11 -39.47
C ALA A 203 17.64 -1.97 -39.57
N GLY A 204 17.14 -0.76 -39.34
CA GLY A 204 15.71 -0.43 -39.38
C GLY A 204 15.21 0.14 -38.06
N ALA A 205 15.83 1.21 -37.56
CA ALA A 205 15.32 1.94 -36.40
C ALA A 205 13.93 2.47 -36.74
N ALA A 206 12.90 1.78 -36.25
CA ALA A 206 11.51 2.21 -36.36
C ALA A 206 11.44 3.64 -35.82
N CYS A 207 11.23 4.58 -36.72
CA CYS A 207 11.11 5.99 -36.38
C CYS A 207 9.82 6.14 -35.57
N GLY A 208 9.95 6.23 -34.25
CA GLY A 208 8.83 6.15 -33.33
C GLY A 208 7.70 7.10 -33.66
N MET A 209 6.48 6.58 -33.68
CA MET A 209 5.25 7.33 -33.97
C MET A 209 4.20 7.09 -32.89
N ASN A 210 4.60 7.22 -31.61
CA ASN A 210 3.65 7.09 -30.52
C ASN A 210 2.50 8.11 -30.67
N PRO A 211 1.23 7.71 -30.47
CA PRO A 211 0.09 8.64 -30.57
C PRO A 211 0.21 9.89 -29.69
N ASN A 212 0.98 9.80 -28.60
CA ASN A 212 1.18 10.90 -27.65
C ASN A 212 2.33 11.86 -28.02
N CYS A 213 3.03 11.62 -29.14
CA CYS A 213 4.20 12.42 -29.51
C CYS A 213 3.91 13.91 -29.65
N GLN A 214 2.70 14.29 -30.08
CA GLN A 214 2.30 15.69 -30.18
C GLN A 214 2.32 16.39 -28.81
N THR A 215 1.85 15.71 -27.77
CA THR A 215 1.85 16.22 -26.39
C THR A 215 3.25 16.18 -25.78
N TRP A 216 4.00 15.09 -25.97
CA TRP A 216 5.33 14.92 -25.40
C TRP A 216 6.37 15.87 -26.00
N ALA A 217 6.36 16.06 -27.32
CA ALA A 217 7.23 17.02 -27.98
C ALA A 217 6.98 18.45 -27.46
N ARG A 218 5.70 18.84 -27.31
CA ARG A 218 5.31 20.14 -26.73
C ARG A 218 5.76 20.29 -25.28
N ASN A 219 5.78 19.21 -24.52
CA ASN A 219 6.19 19.20 -23.11
C ASN A 219 7.70 18.94 -22.90
N GLY A 220 8.53 19.12 -23.95
CA GLY A 220 9.98 19.10 -23.82
C GLY A 220 10.64 17.72 -23.93
N PHE A 221 9.92 16.68 -24.38
CA PHE A 221 10.50 15.33 -24.55
C PHE A 221 11.72 15.32 -25.48
N CYS A 222 11.68 16.10 -26.57
CA CYS A 222 12.75 16.13 -27.56
C CYS A 222 14.02 16.84 -27.06
N THR A 223 13.89 17.79 -26.14
CA THR A 223 15.00 18.58 -25.59
C THR A 223 15.45 18.12 -24.21
N SER A 224 14.72 17.22 -23.58
CA SER A 224 15.04 16.67 -22.25
C SER A 224 16.40 15.97 -22.23
N THR A 225 17.20 16.24 -21.19
CA THR A 225 18.46 15.53 -20.90
C THR A 225 18.23 14.20 -20.17
N PHE A 226 17.00 13.95 -19.70
CA PHE A 226 16.63 12.71 -19.01
C PHE A 226 16.48 11.52 -19.96
N TYR A 227 16.06 11.76 -21.21
CA TYR A 227 15.91 10.72 -22.24
C TYR A 227 17.12 10.69 -23.17
N SER A 228 17.65 9.48 -23.42
CA SER A 228 18.70 9.30 -24.42
C SER A 228 18.19 9.61 -25.83
N GLN A 229 19.10 10.01 -26.73
CA GLN A 229 18.76 10.21 -28.14
C GLN A 229 18.16 8.95 -28.80
N ALA A 230 18.57 7.76 -28.36
CA ALA A 230 18.01 6.49 -28.83
C ALA A 230 16.53 6.33 -28.43
N GLN A 231 16.17 6.63 -27.18
CA GLN A 231 14.78 6.59 -26.70
C GLN A 231 13.92 7.64 -27.41
N LYS A 232 14.44 8.86 -27.60
CA LYS A 232 13.72 9.90 -28.34
C LYS A 232 13.43 9.46 -29.78
N ARG A 233 14.41 8.83 -30.45
CA ARG A 233 14.26 8.27 -31.80
C ARG A 233 13.28 7.09 -31.85
N GLN A 234 13.30 6.24 -30.83
CA GLN A 234 12.44 5.05 -30.74
C GLN A 234 10.97 5.37 -30.47
N TYR A 235 10.67 6.37 -29.63
CA TYR A 235 9.29 6.68 -29.23
C TYR A 235 8.63 7.74 -30.11
N CYS A 236 9.36 8.82 -30.40
CA CYS A 236 8.84 10.00 -31.10
C CYS A 236 9.82 10.55 -32.12
N GLY A 237 10.54 9.67 -32.82
CA GLY A 237 11.60 10.06 -33.75
C GLY A 237 11.16 11.12 -34.76
N ARG A 238 9.98 10.95 -35.38
CA ARG A 238 9.41 11.92 -36.34
C ARG A 238 9.06 13.25 -35.68
N ALA A 239 8.42 13.21 -34.52
CA ALA A 239 8.01 14.43 -33.80
C ALA A 239 9.20 15.19 -33.21
N CYS A 240 10.33 14.51 -32.98
CA CYS A 240 11.57 15.10 -32.50
C CYS A 240 12.60 15.40 -33.60
N GLY A 241 12.29 15.14 -34.88
CA GLY A 241 13.19 15.37 -36.01
C GLY A 241 14.49 14.54 -35.96
N LEU A 242 14.44 13.37 -35.33
CA LEU A 242 15.61 12.46 -35.18
C LEU A 242 15.67 11.40 -36.28
N CYS A 243 14.60 11.31 -37.06
CA CYS A 243 14.32 10.61 -38.30
C CYS A 243 13.00 11.22 -38.83
#